data_AF-A0A929JTH4-F1
#
_entry.id   AF-A0A929JTH4-F1
#
_cell.length_a   1.000
_cell.length_b   1.000
_cell.length_c   1.000
_cell.angle_alpha   90.00
_cell.angle_beta   90.00
_cell.angle_gamma   90.00
#
_symmetry.space_group_name_H-M   'P 1'
#
loop_
_entity.id
_entity.type
_entity.pdbx_description
1 polymer ?
#
loop_
_entity_poly.entity_id
_entity_poly.type
_entity_poly.pdbx_seq_one_letter_code
_entity_poly.pdbx_strand_id
1 'polypeptide(L)' 'MNSEYINKLDAETLELLAEAAHKVWMEGKLRDGWKYGPVTDKAGKIHSCLVPYSQLSEADRKSDRDMVRGIP' A
#
# COMPACT_ATOMS: atom_id res chain seq x y z
N MET A 1 -11.01 -12.67 -30.30
CA MET A 1 -10.55 -11.33 -29.87
C MET A 1 -9.67 -11.53 -28.63
N ASN A 2 -8.36 -11.39 -28.85
CA ASN A 2 -7.22 -11.11 -27.98
C ASN A 2 -7.19 -11.65 -26.54
N SER A 3 -6.68 -12.88 -26.43
CA SER A 3 -6.11 -13.49 -25.21
C SER A 3 -4.97 -12.67 -24.56
N GLU A 4 -4.47 -11.61 -25.21
CA GLU A 4 -3.53 -10.66 -24.62
C GLU A 4 -4.17 -9.69 -23.60
N TYR A 5 -5.50 -9.55 -23.59
CA TYR A 5 -6.20 -8.67 -22.64
C TYR A 5 -6.45 -9.30 -21.27
N ILE A 6 -6.42 -10.63 -21.15
CA ILE A 6 -6.72 -11.35 -19.90
C ILE A 6 -5.48 -11.54 -19.00
N ASN A 7 -4.27 -11.32 -19.54
CA ASN A 7 -3.01 -11.47 -18.79
C ASN A 7 -2.43 -10.16 -18.23
N LYS A 8 -3.14 -9.05 -18.41
CA LYS A 8 -2.94 -7.80 -17.65
C LYS A 8 -4.14 -7.66 -16.73
N LEU A 9 -4.07 -8.20 -15.50
CA LEU A 9 -4.49 -7.39 -14.37
C LEU A 9 -3.63 -6.13 -14.50
N ASP A 10 -4.18 -5.11 -15.16
CA ASP A 10 -3.37 -4.08 -15.77
C ASP A 10 -2.53 -3.42 -14.67
N ALA A 11 -1.24 -3.22 -14.96
CA ALA A 11 -0.30 -2.77 -13.94
C ALA A 11 -0.80 -1.49 -13.24
N GLU A 12 -1.55 -0.67 -13.97
CA GLU A 12 -2.23 0.53 -13.46
C GLU A 12 -3.29 0.20 -12.40
N THR A 13 -4.19 -0.76 -12.64
CA THR A 13 -5.21 -1.25 -11.71
C THR A 13 -4.55 -1.88 -10.50
N LEU A 14 -3.44 -2.60 -10.68
CA LEU A 14 -2.67 -3.10 -9.54
C LEU A 14 -2.13 -1.97 -8.67
N GLU A 15 -1.58 -0.91 -9.27
CA GLU A 15 -1.12 0.26 -8.52
C GLU A 15 -2.29 1.00 -7.84
N LEU A 16 -3.42 1.15 -8.51
CA LEU A 16 -4.62 1.79 -7.95
C LEU A 16 -5.17 1.00 -6.75
N LEU A 17 -5.22 -0.32 -6.86
CA LEU A 17 -5.64 -1.18 -5.75
C LEU A 17 -4.65 -1.10 -4.59
N ALA A 18 -3.33 -1.14 -4.88
CA ALA A 18 -2.30 -1.02 -3.86
C ALA A 18 -2.36 0.33 -3.13
N GLU A 19 -2.53 1.44 -3.86
CA GLU A 19 -2.69 2.77 -3.28
C GLU A 19 -3.95 2.87 -2.40
N ALA A 20 -5.08 2.31 -2.87
CA ALA A 20 -6.31 2.27 -2.09
C ALA A 20 -6.16 1.45 -0.81
N ALA A 21 -5.50 0.29 -0.88
CA ALA A 21 -5.21 -0.55 0.28
C ALA A 21 -4.29 0.16 1.28
N HIS A 22 -3.23 0.82 0.79
CA HIS A 22 -2.32 1.61 1.61
C HIS A 22 -3.06 2.74 2.34
N LYS A 23 -3.95 3.45 1.64
CA LYS A 23 -4.77 4.51 2.24
C LYS A 23 -5.64 3.99 3.38
N VAL A 24 -6.33 2.86 3.18
CA VAL A 24 -7.16 2.26 4.23
C VAL A 24 -6.31 1.83 5.43
N TRP A 25 -5.14 1.24 5.18
CA TRP A 25 -4.19 0.87 6.23
C TRP A 25 -3.71 2.10 7.02
N MET A 26 -3.31 3.18 6.32
CA MET A 26 -2.88 4.43 6.93
C MET A 26 -3.98 5.04 7.80
N GLU A 27 -5.21 5.13 7.30
CA GLU A 27 -6.37 5.66 8.04
C GLU A 27 -6.63 4.86 9.31
N GLY A 28 -6.54 3.52 9.24
CA GLY A 28 -6.64 2.65 10.41
C GLY A 28 -5.55 2.96 11.45
N LYS A 29 -4.29 3.08 11.01
CA LYS A 29 -3.16 3.42 11.88
C LYS A 29 -3.33 4.79 12.53
N LEU A 30 -3.71 5.81 11.75
CA LEU A 30 -3.93 7.16 12.28
C LEU A 30 -5.05 7.17 13.34
N ARG A 31 -6.15 6.45 13.08
CA ARG A 31 -7.25 6.29 14.05
C ARG A 31 -6.81 5.61 15.34
N ASP A 32 -5.88 4.65 15.26
CA ASP A 32 -5.30 3.96 16.42
C ASP A 32 -4.23 4.81 17.16
N GLY A 33 -4.04 6.05 16.73
CA GLY A 33 -3.12 7.02 17.34
C GLY A 33 -1.68 6.89 16.85
N TRP A 34 -1.44 6.22 15.73
CA TRP A 34 -0.11 6.17 15.13
C TRP A 34 0.25 7.50 14.47
N LYS A 35 1.55 7.80 14.44
CA LYS A 35 2.10 9.02 13.85
C LYS A 35 3.22 8.69 12.89
N TYR A 36 3.41 9.56 11.89
CA TYR A 36 4.56 9.49 11.04
C TYR A 36 5.85 9.78 11.82
N GLY A 37 6.92 9.07 11.48
CA GLY A 37 8.30 9.37 11.88
C GLY A 37 9.28 8.58 11.04
N PRO A 38 10.54 9.01 10.91
CA PRO A 38 11.49 8.44 9.94
C PRO A 38 11.86 6.97 10.22
N VAL A 39 11.62 6.49 11.45
CA VAL A 39 11.88 5.12 11.89
C VAL A 39 10.63 4.59 12.58
N THR A 40 10.24 3.36 12.26
CA THR A 40 9.11 2.69 12.91
C THR A 40 9.45 2.33 14.36
N ASP A 41 8.64 2.83 15.28
CA ASP A 41 8.66 2.48 16.70
C ASP A 41 7.27 2.03 17.14
N LYS A 42 7.14 0.73 17.45
CA LYS A 42 5.85 0.15 17.85
C LYS A 42 5.43 0.59 19.25
N ALA A 43 6.37 0.89 20.15
CA ALA A 43 6.04 1.30 21.51
C ALA A 43 5.50 2.74 21.53
N GLY A 44 6.14 3.65 20.79
CA GLY A 44 5.70 5.04 20.61
C GLY A 44 4.59 5.24 19.58
N LYS A 45 4.10 4.17 18.93
CA LYS A 45 3.15 4.21 17.80
C LYS A 45 3.62 5.14 16.67
N ILE A 46 4.87 4.98 16.26
CA ILE A 46 5.46 5.70 15.12
C ILE A 46 5.65 4.72 13.97
N HIS A 47 5.30 5.10 12.74
CA HIS A 47 5.54 4.27 11.56
C HIS A 47 6.02 5.09 10.37
N SER A 48 7.09 4.62 9.72
CA SER A 48 7.74 5.31 8.61
C SER A 48 6.91 5.37 7.34
N CYS A 49 6.12 4.33 7.07
CA CYS A 49 5.25 4.27 5.90
C CYS A 49 3.95 5.11 6.01
N LEU A 50 3.75 5.93 7.06
CA LEU A 50 2.59 6.84 7.14
C LEU A 50 2.80 8.09 6.28
N VAL A 51 3.05 7.86 4.99
CA VAL A 51 3.26 8.84 3.93
C VAL A 51 2.44 8.44 2.71
N PRO A 52 2.13 9.37 1.77
CA PRO A 52 1.47 9.03 0.52
C PRO A 52 2.13 7.85 -0.21
N TYR A 53 1.34 7.02 -0.89
CA TYR A 53 1.82 5.82 -1.60
C TYR A 53 2.98 6.12 -2.59
N SER A 54 2.93 7.28 -3.24
CA SER A 54 3.98 7.76 -4.14
C SER A 54 5.33 8.04 -3.45
N GLN A 55 5.34 8.23 -2.12
CA GLN A 55 6.53 8.51 -1.31
C GLN A 55 7.10 7.25 -0.64
N LEU A 56 6.44 6.11 -0.78
CA LEU A 56 6.94 4.84 -0.28
C LEU A 56 8.20 4.40 -1.02
N SER A 57 9.00 3.56 -0.35
CA SER A 57 10.04 2.81 -1.03
C SER A 57 9.42 1.79 -1.99
N GLU A 58 10.17 1.35 -3.02
CA GLU A 58 9.70 0.28 -3.91
C GLU A 58 9.42 -1.04 -3.16
N ALA A 59 10.15 -1.29 -2.07
CA ALA A 59 9.94 -2.46 -1.23
C ALA A 59 8.58 -2.39 -0.52
N ASP A 60 8.23 -1.22 0.04
CA ASP A 60 6.95 -1.03 0.72
C ASP A 60 5.79 -1.05 -0.29
N ARG A 61 5.91 -0.37 -1.44
CA ARG A 61 4.93 -0.47 -2.54
C ARG A 61 4.73 -1.91 -3.00
N LYS A 62 5.82 -2.70 -3.08
CA LYS A 62 5.71 -4.12 -3.43
C LYS A 62 4.88 -4.89 -2.41
N SER A 63 5.04 -4.59 -1.12
CA SER A 63 4.23 -5.20 -0.06
C SER A 63 2.74 -4.88 -0.25
N ASP A 64 2.40 -3.62 -0.57
CA ASP A 64 1.00 -3.24 -0.83
C ASP A 64 0.43 -3.94 -2.07
N ARG A 65 1.21 -4.02 -3.16
CA ARG A 65 0.85 -4.80 -4.35
C ARG A 65 0.63 -6.29 -4.03
N ASP A 66 1.48 -6.88 -3.19
CA ASP A 66 1.33 -8.28 -2.76
C ASP A 66 0.06 -8.50 -1.94
N MET A 67 -0.36 -7.52 -1.12
CA MET A 67 -1.62 -7.60 -0.37
C MET A 67 -2.86 -7.65 -1.27
N VAL A 68 -2.86 -6.89 -2.37
CA VAL A 68 -4.03 -6.79 -3.27
C VAL A 68 -4.08 -7.87 -4.34
N ARG A 69 -2.97 -8.56 -4.62
CA ARG A 69 -2.92 -9.69 -5.57
C ARG A 69 -3.82 -10.88 -5.19
N GLY A 70 -4.18 -10.98 -3.91
CA GLY A 70 -5.06 -12.04 -3.39
C GLY A 70 -6.53 -11.65 -3.26
N ILE A 71 -6.92 -10.43 -3.68
CA ILE A 71 -8.32 -10.00 -3.69
C ILE A 71 -8.98 -10.61 -4.94
N PRO A 72 -9.91 -11.58 -4.79
CA PRO A 72 -10.52 -12.29 -5.91
C PRO A 72 -11.46 -11.42 -6.76
#